data_AF-A0A1A8QJ74-F1
#
_entry.id   AF-A0A1A8QJ74-F1
#
_cell.length_a   1.000
_cell.length_b   1.000
_cell.length_c   1.000
_cell.angle_alpha   90.00
_cell.angle_beta   90.00
_cell.angle_gamma   90.00
#
_symmetry.space_group_name_H-M   'P 1'
#
loop_
_entity.id
_entity.type
_entity.pdbx_description
1 polymer ?
#
loop_
_entity_poly.entity_id
_entity_poly.type
_entity_poly.pdbx_seq_one_letter_code
_entity_poly.pdbx_strand_id
1 'polypeptide(L)'
;MTERMALSGNCRTNPREQASVQNSFPDVVELNVGGQVYYTRHSTLVGTPNSLLGKLFSSKKEASNDLARDPKGRFFIDRDGFLFRYVLDYLRDKQVVLPDHFPEKGRLRKEAEYFQLPELVKLLTQDDIKHSPDDYFHSDHEDGSQGSDQRQCPPPSLVPADRKSGFITVGYRGSCTMGRESQTDAKFRRVPRILICGRVALAKEVFGETLNESRDPDRTPDRYTSRFYLKFKHLERAFDMLSECGFQMVACNSSVTASFVNQHTEDKVWSSYTEYVFYRGPSRWSSPPCDCCCKHKGDGEGESG
;
A
#
# COMPACT_ATOMS: atom_id res chain seq x y z
N MET A 1 -37.17 -49.49 3.56
CA MET A 1 -36.03 -49.80 2.69
C MET A 1 -36.53 -49.77 1.25
N THR A 2 -36.33 -48.62 0.59
CA THR A 2 -35.36 -48.40 -0.50
C THR A 2 -35.83 -49.07 -1.80
N GLU A 3 -36.31 -48.28 -2.77
CA GLU A 3 -35.59 -47.83 -3.99
C GLU A 3 -35.35 -48.99 -4.98
N ARG A 4 -35.53 -48.90 -6.30
CA ARG A 4 -35.65 -47.78 -7.26
C ARG A 4 -36.00 -48.37 -8.65
N MET A 5 -36.29 -47.47 -9.60
CA MET A 5 -36.22 -47.60 -11.08
C MET A 5 -37.36 -48.33 -11.83
N ALA A 6 -37.64 -48.02 -13.09
CA ALA A 6 -37.83 -46.76 -13.82
C ALA A 6 -38.47 -47.11 -15.19
N LEU A 7 -39.06 -46.10 -15.83
CA LEU A 7 -39.18 -45.84 -17.28
C LEU A 7 -40.51 -46.08 -18.03
N SER A 8 -40.79 -45.02 -18.79
CA SER A 8 -41.44 -44.90 -20.09
C SER A 8 -42.91 -44.51 -20.14
N GLY A 9 -43.17 -43.37 -20.77
CA GLY A 9 -44.49 -42.79 -20.99
C GLY A 9 -44.49 -41.59 -21.94
N ASN A 10 -44.31 -41.90 -23.23
CA ASN A 10 -44.84 -41.26 -24.44
C ASN A 10 -44.63 -39.77 -24.78
N CYS A 11 -44.05 -39.61 -25.97
CA CYS A 11 -44.15 -38.47 -26.87
C CYS A 11 -45.60 -38.14 -27.25
N ARG A 12 -45.96 -36.84 -27.19
CA ARG A 12 -46.97 -36.20 -28.06
C ARG A 12 -46.49 -34.80 -28.44
N THR A 13 -46.63 -34.48 -29.72
CA THR A 13 -46.17 -33.28 -30.40
C THR A 13 -47.25 -32.20 -30.51
N ASN A 14 -46.80 -30.96 -30.74
CA ASN A 14 -47.43 -29.76 -31.35
C ASN A 14 -47.74 -28.59 -30.39
N PRO A 15 -47.81 -27.32 -30.88
CA PRO A 15 -46.70 -26.55 -31.44
C PRO A 15 -46.66 -25.07 -30.96
N ARG A 16 -45.50 -24.43 -31.08
CA ARG A 16 -45.26 -22.97 -31.15
C ARG A 16 -46.16 -22.02 -30.32
N GLU A 17 -45.56 -21.46 -29.27
CA GLU A 17 -45.66 -20.02 -29.03
C GLU A 17 -44.25 -19.42 -28.95
N GLN A 18 -43.92 -18.65 -29.99
CA GLN A 18 -42.77 -17.77 -30.04
C GLN A 18 -43.03 -16.51 -29.20
N ALA A 19 -41.93 -15.90 -28.76
CA ALA A 19 -41.77 -14.57 -28.14
C ALA A 19 -41.90 -14.58 -26.61
N SER A 20 -40.88 -14.22 -25.82
CA SER A 20 -39.74 -13.35 -26.07
C SER A 20 -38.56 -13.78 -25.19
N VAL A 21 -37.47 -14.26 -25.78
CA VAL A 21 -36.19 -14.27 -25.06
C VAL A 21 -35.70 -12.83 -25.06
N GLN A 22 -36.13 -12.06 -24.05
CA GLN A 22 -35.47 -10.79 -23.77
C GLN A 22 -34.03 -11.13 -23.38
N ASN A 23 -33.10 -10.85 -24.28
CA ASN A 23 -31.67 -11.07 -24.11
C ASN A 23 -31.15 -10.08 -23.03
N SER A 24 -31.42 -10.38 -21.77
CA SER A 24 -30.97 -9.63 -20.61
C SER A 24 -29.56 -10.08 -20.22
N PHE A 25 -28.77 -9.17 -19.64
CA PHE A 25 -27.52 -9.54 -19.00
C PHE A 25 -27.77 -10.59 -17.91
N PRO A 26 -26.81 -11.51 -17.65
CA PRO A 26 -26.89 -12.40 -16.51
C PRO A 26 -26.93 -11.59 -15.20
N ASP A 27 -27.59 -12.13 -14.18
CA ASP A 27 -27.70 -11.45 -12.88
C ASP A 27 -26.31 -11.17 -12.28
N VAL A 28 -25.37 -12.12 -12.45
CA VAL A 28 -23.96 -11.95 -12.11
C VAL A 28 -23.15 -11.70 -13.38
N VAL A 29 -22.36 -10.63 -13.36
CA VAL A 29 -21.49 -10.19 -14.45
C VAL A 29 -20.04 -10.30 -14.02
N GLU A 30 -19.22 -10.89 -14.89
CA GLU A 30 -17.77 -10.99 -14.73
C GLU A 30 -17.06 -9.88 -15.51
N LEU A 31 -16.20 -9.12 -14.81
CA LEU A 31 -15.41 -8.04 -15.36
C LEU A 31 -13.91 -8.37 -15.18
N ASN A 32 -13.11 -8.14 -16.20
CA ASN A 32 -11.66 -8.13 -16.13
C ASN A 32 -11.17 -6.70 -16.31
N VAL A 33 -10.68 -6.08 -15.24
CA VAL A 33 -10.22 -4.69 -15.23
C VAL A 33 -8.70 -4.67 -15.10
N GLY A 34 -7.99 -4.41 -16.21
CA GLY A 34 -6.52 -4.38 -16.24
C GLY A 34 -5.84 -5.66 -15.76
N GLY A 35 -6.51 -6.81 -15.88
CA GLY A 35 -6.03 -8.11 -15.38
C GLY A 35 -6.66 -8.56 -14.06
N GLN A 36 -7.30 -7.66 -13.31
CA GLN A 36 -8.00 -8.00 -12.07
C GLN A 36 -9.45 -8.40 -12.36
N VAL A 37 -9.84 -9.60 -11.93
CA VAL A 37 -11.20 -10.11 -12.14
C VAL A 37 -12.11 -9.70 -10.99
N TYR A 38 -13.29 -9.19 -11.34
CA TYR A 38 -14.37 -8.80 -10.44
C TYR A 38 -15.67 -9.51 -10.81
N TYR A 39 -16.44 -9.86 -9.78
CA TYR A 39 -17.80 -10.35 -9.90
C TYR A 39 -18.74 -9.34 -9.27
N THR A 40 -19.80 -8.97 -9.98
CA THR A 40 -20.81 -8.04 -9.47
C THR A 40 -22.17 -8.34 -10.06
N ARG A 41 -23.21 -7.70 -9.53
CA ARG A 41 -24.56 -7.83 -10.08
C ARG A 41 -24.77 -6.88 -11.25
N HIS A 42 -25.55 -7.31 -12.24
CA HIS A 42 -26.00 -6.41 -13.31
C HIS A 42 -26.66 -5.15 -12.75
N SER A 43 -27.51 -5.31 -11.71
CA SER A 43 -28.17 -4.22 -11.00
C SER A 43 -27.19 -3.18 -10.42
N THR A 44 -26.00 -3.58 -10.00
CA THR A 44 -24.96 -2.67 -9.49
C THR A 44 -24.38 -1.81 -10.61
N LEU A 45 -24.14 -2.39 -11.79
CA LEU A 45 -23.56 -1.69 -12.93
C LEU A 45 -24.55 -0.68 -13.54
N VAL A 46 -25.83 -1.03 -13.61
CA VAL A 46 -26.88 -0.15 -14.14
C VAL A 46 -27.48 0.79 -13.09
N GLY A 47 -27.18 0.58 -11.80
CA GLY A 47 -27.69 1.37 -10.69
C GLY A 47 -27.25 2.84 -10.68
N THR A 48 -26.36 3.25 -11.58
CA THR A 48 -26.03 4.65 -11.86
C THR A 48 -26.12 4.87 -13.37
N PRO A 49 -27.30 5.18 -13.94
CA PRO A 49 -27.53 5.14 -15.39
C PRO A 49 -26.69 6.15 -16.18
N ASN A 50 -26.32 7.27 -15.55
CA ASN A 50 -25.50 8.32 -16.18
C ASN A 50 -24.00 7.97 -16.22
N SER A 51 -23.58 6.91 -15.52
CA SER A 51 -22.19 6.44 -15.54
C SER A 51 -21.85 5.69 -16.81
N LEU A 52 -20.56 5.55 -17.11
CA LEU A 52 -20.07 4.78 -18.25
C LEU A 52 -20.58 3.33 -18.18
N LEU A 53 -20.42 2.68 -17.02
CA LEU A 53 -20.90 1.31 -16.79
C LEU A 53 -22.43 1.23 -16.88
N GLY A 54 -23.13 2.25 -16.39
CA GLY A 54 -24.57 2.38 -16.55
C GLY A 54 -24.96 2.32 -18.03
N LYS A 55 -24.35 3.13 -18.88
CA LYS A 55 -24.64 3.18 -20.33
C LYS A 55 -24.28 1.87 -21.05
N LEU A 56 -23.11 1.30 -20.72
CA LEU A 56 -22.60 0.08 -21.33
C LEU A 56 -23.46 -1.14 -21.01
N PHE A 57 -23.95 -1.24 -19.78
CA PHE A 57 -24.74 -2.38 -19.30
C PHE A 57 -26.26 -2.13 -19.33
N SER A 58 -26.74 -0.92 -19.65
CA SER A 58 -28.17 -0.64 -19.86
C SER A 58 -28.62 -0.82 -21.31
N SER A 59 -27.70 -0.71 -22.28
CA SER A 59 -28.05 -0.70 -23.70
C SER A 59 -28.27 -2.11 -24.25
N LYS A 60 -29.40 -2.30 -24.95
CA LYS A 60 -29.80 -3.56 -25.57
C LYS A 60 -28.82 -3.94 -26.69
N LYS A 61 -28.07 -5.03 -26.48
CA LYS A 61 -27.33 -5.87 -27.46
C LYS A 61 -26.22 -5.22 -28.32
N GLU A 62 -26.36 -3.98 -28.78
CA GLU A 62 -25.40 -3.36 -29.72
C GLU A 62 -24.12 -2.89 -29.01
N ALA A 63 -24.23 -2.14 -27.90
CA ALA A 63 -23.06 -1.71 -27.13
C ALA A 63 -22.33 -2.87 -26.41
N SER A 64 -23.02 -3.97 -26.10
CA SER A 64 -22.42 -5.13 -25.42
C SER A 64 -21.54 -5.98 -26.34
N ASN A 65 -21.72 -5.87 -27.67
CA ASN A 65 -20.85 -6.51 -28.66
C ASN A 65 -19.56 -5.70 -28.89
N ASP A 66 -19.59 -4.40 -28.64
CA ASP A 66 -18.41 -3.52 -28.76
C ASP A 66 -17.47 -3.61 -27.55
N LEU A 67 -17.92 -4.22 -26.45
CA LEU A 67 -17.06 -4.43 -25.30
C LEU A 67 -16.04 -5.53 -25.58
N ALA A 68 -14.77 -5.15 -25.52
CA ALA A 68 -13.66 -6.08 -25.57
C ALA A 68 -13.88 -7.21 -24.56
N ARG A 69 -13.49 -8.43 -24.94
CA ARG A 69 -13.52 -9.59 -24.07
C ARG A 69 -12.13 -10.19 -23.95
N ASP A 70 -11.83 -10.72 -22.78
CA ASP A 70 -10.60 -11.47 -22.59
C ASP A 70 -10.70 -12.89 -23.18
N PRO A 71 -9.62 -13.69 -23.22
CA PRO A 71 -9.65 -15.06 -23.77
C PRO A 71 -10.62 -16.02 -23.06
N LYS A 72 -11.13 -15.66 -21.87
CA LYS A 72 -12.11 -16.43 -21.11
C LYS A 72 -13.53 -15.89 -21.29
N GLY A 73 -13.74 -14.92 -22.18
CA GLY A 73 -15.04 -14.37 -22.53
C GLY A 73 -15.60 -13.33 -21.57
N ARG A 74 -14.82 -12.88 -20.57
CA ARG A 74 -15.22 -11.83 -19.62
C ARG A 74 -15.13 -10.45 -20.24
N PHE A 75 -16.00 -9.53 -19.83
CA PHE A 75 -15.92 -8.13 -20.27
C PHE A 75 -14.61 -7.51 -19.81
N PHE A 76 -13.84 -6.96 -20.74
CA PHE A 76 -12.53 -6.39 -20.48
C PHE A 76 -12.60 -4.86 -20.43
N ILE A 77 -11.95 -4.29 -19.41
CA ILE A 77 -11.83 -2.86 -19.18
C ILE A 77 -10.34 -2.58 -19.01
N ASP A 78 -9.78 -1.76 -19.89
CA ASP A 78 -8.36 -1.40 -19.87
C ASP A 78 -8.08 -0.26 -18.88
N ARG A 79 -8.28 -0.54 -17.58
CA ARG A 79 -8.12 0.41 -16.46
C ARG A 79 -7.44 -0.23 -15.27
N ASP A 80 -7.12 0.56 -14.25
CA ASP A 80 -6.48 0.08 -13.03
C ASP A 80 -7.43 -0.83 -12.22
N GLY A 81 -7.12 -2.12 -12.20
CA GLY A 81 -7.90 -3.13 -11.48
C GLY A 81 -7.95 -2.91 -9.97
N PHE A 82 -6.86 -2.45 -9.33
CA PHE A 82 -6.83 -2.30 -7.88
C PHE A 82 -7.71 -1.13 -7.41
N LEU A 83 -7.65 -0.01 -8.13
CA LEU A 83 -8.48 1.16 -7.84
C LEU A 83 -9.96 0.92 -8.16
N PHE A 84 -10.25 0.04 -9.12
CA PHE A 84 -11.62 -0.32 -9.47
C PHE A 84 -12.43 -0.89 -8.31
N ARG A 85 -11.78 -1.50 -7.30
CA ARG A 85 -12.47 -1.94 -6.07
C ARG A 85 -13.28 -0.81 -5.44
N TYR A 86 -12.70 0.37 -5.28
CA TYR A 86 -13.36 1.52 -4.66
C TYR A 86 -14.47 2.10 -5.53
N VAL A 87 -14.29 2.07 -6.85
CA VAL A 87 -15.35 2.43 -7.81
C VAL A 87 -16.54 1.48 -7.65
N LEU A 88 -16.27 0.18 -7.53
CA LEU A 88 -17.30 -0.85 -7.40
C LEU A 88 -18.03 -0.75 -6.05
N ASP A 89 -17.32 -0.46 -4.97
CA ASP A 89 -17.91 -0.22 -3.65
C ASP A 89 -18.83 1.01 -3.68
N TYR A 90 -18.41 2.09 -4.34
CA TYR A 90 -19.27 3.25 -4.57
C TYR A 90 -20.53 2.90 -5.37
N LEU A 91 -20.45 2.06 -6.39
CA LEU A 91 -21.63 1.65 -7.16
C LEU A 91 -22.63 0.86 -6.33
N ARG A 92 -22.17 0.10 -5.33
CA ARG A 92 -22.99 -0.69 -4.40
C ARG A 92 -23.66 0.18 -3.35
N ASP A 93 -22.87 0.97 -2.64
CA ASP A 93 -23.30 1.62 -1.39
C ASP A 93 -23.57 3.12 -1.55
N LYS A 94 -23.24 3.69 -2.73
CA LYS A 94 -23.24 5.14 -3.01
C LYS A 94 -22.35 5.95 -2.06
N GLN A 95 -21.43 5.27 -1.37
CA GLN A 95 -20.41 5.82 -0.50
C GLN A 95 -19.10 5.08 -0.75
N VAL A 96 -17.98 5.73 -0.43
CA VAL A 96 -16.66 5.11 -0.51
C VAL A 96 -15.95 5.32 0.82
N VAL A 97 -15.48 4.24 1.42
CA VAL A 97 -14.63 4.28 2.61
C VAL A 97 -13.20 4.06 2.15
N LEU A 98 -12.36 5.07 2.35
CA LEU A 98 -10.94 5.00 2.03
C LEU A 98 -10.15 4.75 3.31
N PRO A 99 -9.04 4.00 3.24
CA PRO A 99 -8.07 3.96 4.35
C PRO A 99 -7.58 5.37 4.69
N ASP A 100 -7.24 5.59 5.97
CA ASP A 100 -6.58 6.81 6.40
C ASP A 100 -5.31 7.05 5.57
N HIS A 101 -5.10 8.30 5.15
CA HIS A 101 -3.97 8.69 4.29
C HIS A 101 -3.86 7.91 2.96
N PHE A 102 -4.97 7.65 2.28
CA PHE A 102 -4.99 6.97 0.98
C PHE A 102 -4.14 7.71 -0.09
N PRO A 103 -2.93 7.23 -0.43
CA PRO A 103 -1.98 7.98 -1.25
C PRO A 103 -2.40 8.05 -2.73
N GLU A 104 -3.23 7.10 -3.16
CA GLU A 104 -3.70 6.99 -4.53
C GLU A 104 -5.02 7.74 -4.78
N LYS A 105 -5.45 8.62 -3.85
CA LYS A 105 -6.71 9.38 -3.96
C LYS A 105 -6.81 10.14 -5.28
N GLY A 106 -5.73 10.78 -5.70
CA GLY A 106 -5.66 11.48 -7.00
C GLY A 106 -5.80 10.53 -8.20
N ARG A 107 -5.28 9.30 -8.12
CA ARG A 107 -5.44 8.28 -9.16
C ARG A 107 -6.88 7.75 -9.17
N LEU A 108 -7.45 7.47 -8.00
CA LEU A 108 -8.84 7.04 -7.86
C LEU A 108 -9.81 8.09 -8.38
N ARG A 109 -9.53 9.38 -8.19
CA ARG A 109 -10.31 10.47 -8.79
C ARG A 109 -10.33 10.39 -10.31
N LYS A 110 -9.18 10.13 -10.96
CA LYS A 110 -9.11 9.93 -12.42
C LYS A 110 -9.90 8.70 -12.88
N GLU A 111 -9.95 7.62 -12.09
CA GLU A 111 -10.83 6.48 -12.38
C GLU A 111 -12.32 6.88 -12.27
N ALA A 112 -12.70 7.63 -11.23
CA ALA A 112 -14.08 8.12 -11.08
C ALA A 112 -14.51 9.03 -12.24
N GLU A 113 -13.61 9.87 -12.75
CA GLU A 113 -13.80 10.68 -13.96
C GLU A 113 -13.99 9.79 -15.20
N TYR A 114 -13.13 8.78 -15.39
CA TYR A 114 -13.23 7.82 -16.50
C TYR A 114 -14.58 7.09 -16.51
N PHE A 115 -15.01 6.58 -15.36
CA PHE A 115 -16.30 5.88 -15.22
C PHE A 115 -17.52 6.83 -15.20
N GLN A 116 -17.32 8.14 -15.34
CA GLN A 116 -18.36 9.17 -15.36
C GLN A 116 -19.21 9.17 -14.08
N LEU A 117 -18.55 9.21 -12.92
CA LEU A 117 -19.17 9.21 -11.59
C LEU A 117 -19.00 10.57 -10.89
N PRO A 118 -19.79 11.60 -11.23
CA PRO A 118 -19.57 12.97 -10.76
C PRO A 118 -19.68 13.13 -9.25
N GLU A 119 -20.62 12.42 -8.60
CA GLU A 119 -20.76 12.45 -7.15
C GLU A 119 -19.57 11.80 -6.43
N LEU A 120 -18.99 10.73 -7.00
CA LEU A 120 -17.76 10.14 -6.46
C LEU A 120 -16.57 11.09 -6.63
N VAL A 121 -16.46 11.77 -7.78
CA VAL A 121 -15.43 12.80 -7.99
C VAL A 121 -15.57 13.91 -6.93
N LYS A 122 -16.79 14.35 -6.64
CA LYS A 122 -17.07 15.35 -5.61
C LYS A 122 -16.69 14.87 -4.21
N LEU A 123 -17.01 13.63 -3.83
CA LEU A 123 -16.56 13.06 -2.55
C LEU A 123 -15.04 13.04 -2.44
N LEU A 124 -14.35 12.72 -3.54
CA LEU A 124 -12.90 12.67 -3.60
C LEU A 124 -12.22 14.07 -3.62
N THR A 125 -12.96 15.16 -3.86
CA THR A 125 -12.46 16.55 -3.82
C THR A 125 -12.89 17.32 -2.58
N GLN A 126 -14.01 16.98 -1.93
CA GLN A 126 -14.55 17.76 -0.81
C GLN A 126 -13.73 17.66 0.49
N ASP A 127 -12.91 16.64 0.67
CA ASP A 127 -12.01 16.54 1.84
C ASP A 127 -10.88 17.57 1.82
N ASP A 128 -10.65 18.26 0.70
CA ASP A 128 -9.62 19.31 0.61
C ASP A 128 -10.05 20.61 1.34
N ILE A 129 -11.29 20.73 1.83
CA ILE A 129 -11.83 21.97 2.42
C ILE A 129 -11.79 22.01 3.97
N LYS A 130 -11.31 20.93 4.63
CA LYS A 130 -10.97 20.98 6.08
C LYS A 130 -9.47 21.00 6.37
N HIS A 131 -8.63 21.12 5.35
CA HIS A 131 -7.21 21.41 5.53
C HIS A 131 -6.83 22.69 4.78
N SER A 132 -6.12 23.56 5.51
CA SER A 132 -5.62 24.88 5.10
C SER A 132 -5.05 24.92 3.68
N PRO A 133 -5.26 26.00 2.90
CA PRO A 133 -4.74 26.12 1.56
C PRO A 133 -3.27 26.51 1.62
N ASP A 134 -2.38 25.62 1.22
CA ASP A 134 -1.08 25.91 0.59
C ASP A 134 -0.42 24.56 0.29
N ASP A 135 -0.55 24.09 -0.95
CA ASP A 135 0.50 23.38 -1.71
C ASP A 135 -0.08 22.88 -3.04
N TYR A 136 0.00 23.75 -4.05
CA TYR A 136 -0.24 23.40 -5.44
C TYR A 136 0.97 22.65 -6.02
N PHE A 137 0.68 21.59 -6.77
CA PHE A 137 1.64 20.78 -7.53
C PHE A 137 2.54 21.61 -8.46
N HIS A 138 3.83 21.29 -8.47
CA HIS A 138 4.66 21.39 -9.68
C HIS A 138 5.23 20.01 -10.02
N SER A 139 4.81 19.49 -11.16
CA SER A 139 5.46 18.37 -11.84
C SER A 139 6.76 18.87 -12.45
N ASP A 140 7.91 18.45 -11.91
CA ASP A 140 9.18 18.72 -12.56
C ASP A 140 9.56 17.56 -13.49
N HIS A 141 9.59 17.92 -14.77
CA HIS A 141 10.37 17.28 -15.82
C HIS A 141 11.85 17.25 -15.42
N GLU A 142 12.55 16.21 -15.88
CA GLU A 142 13.97 15.97 -15.59
C GLU A 142 14.86 17.21 -15.78
N ASP A 143 15.56 17.60 -14.72
CA ASP A 143 16.84 18.28 -14.81
C ASP A 143 17.77 17.80 -13.66
N GLY A 144 19.06 17.72 -13.96
CA GLY A 144 20.05 16.99 -13.17
C GLY A 144 20.07 17.34 -11.68
N SER A 145 20.13 16.29 -10.85
CA SER A 145 20.20 16.34 -9.39
C SER A 145 21.37 17.20 -8.88
N GLN A 146 21.11 18.49 -8.60
CA GLN A 146 21.97 19.32 -7.75
C GLN A 146 21.54 19.16 -6.29
N GLY A 147 22.52 18.89 -5.41
CA GLY A 147 22.32 18.63 -3.99
C GLY A 147 21.51 19.71 -3.28
N SER A 148 20.66 19.28 -2.36
CA SER A 148 19.66 20.09 -1.62
C SER A 148 20.22 21.16 -0.66
N ASP A 149 21.53 21.45 -0.70
CA ASP A 149 22.20 22.25 0.33
C ASP A 149 21.92 23.76 0.21
N GLN A 150 21.36 24.23 -0.92
CA GLN A 150 21.15 25.67 -1.16
C GLN A 150 19.70 26.18 -1.08
N ARG A 151 18.69 25.33 -0.89
CA ARG A 151 17.33 25.86 -0.66
C ARG A 151 17.21 26.38 0.77
N GLN A 152 17.07 27.70 0.92
CA GLN A 152 16.70 28.35 2.18
C GLN A 152 15.22 28.04 2.47
N CYS A 153 14.97 27.36 3.58
CA CYS A 153 13.62 27.10 4.07
C CYS A 153 13.03 28.36 4.73
N PRO A 154 11.70 28.56 4.73
CA PRO A 154 11.05 29.59 5.52
C PRO A 154 11.40 29.46 7.01
N PRO A 155 11.37 30.57 7.78
CA PRO A 155 11.82 30.58 9.17
C PRO A 155 11.00 29.65 10.09
N PRO A 156 11.65 29.02 11.09
CA PRO A 156 11.08 27.95 11.93
C PRO A 156 9.94 28.37 12.87
N SER A 157 9.50 29.63 12.83
CA SER A 157 8.45 30.19 13.71
C SER A 157 7.01 29.94 13.22
N LEU A 158 6.80 29.40 12.02
CA LEU A 158 5.46 29.24 11.44
C LEU A 158 4.84 27.83 11.50
N VAL A 159 5.52 26.81 12.08
CA VAL A 159 4.93 25.45 12.18
C VAL A 159 5.23 24.76 13.53
N PRO A 160 4.41 24.98 14.57
CA PRO A 160 4.68 24.44 15.91
C PRO A 160 4.31 22.96 16.13
N ALA A 161 3.56 22.32 15.22
CA ALA A 161 2.93 21.01 15.51
C ALA A 161 3.51 19.79 14.76
N ASP A 162 4.23 19.98 13.65
CA ASP A 162 4.60 18.86 12.74
C ASP A 162 6.07 18.37 12.88
N ARG A 163 6.80 18.90 13.87
CA ARG A 163 8.22 18.55 14.06
C ARG A 163 8.43 17.17 14.69
N LYS A 164 7.40 16.61 15.32
CA LYS A 164 7.45 15.28 15.97
C LYS A 164 6.93 14.15 15.08
N SER A 165 6.17 14.44 14.02
CA SER A 165 5.74 13.42 13.06
C SER A 165 6.85 13.15 12.04
N GLY A 166 6.85 11.97 11.42
CA GLY A 166 7.70 11.68 10.28
C GLY A 166 8.15 10.23 10.18
N PHE A 167 9.02 9.98 9.22
CA PHE A 167 9.57 8.67 8.92
C PHE A 167 11.02 8.53 9.38
N ILE A 168 11.35 7.34 9.86
CA ILE A 168 12.72 6.86 10.07
C ILE A 168 12.84 5.52 9.34
N THR A 169 13.90 5.35 8.54
CA THR A 169 14.22 4.08 7.90
C THR A 169 15.47 3.49 8.53
N VAL A 170 15.36 2.25 9.00
CA VAL A 170 16.46 1.46 9.55
C VAL A 170 16.91 0.47 8.49
N GLY A 171 18.18 0.52 8.10
CA GLY A 171 18.73 -0.36 7.08
C GLY A 171 19.97 -1.11 7.53
N TYR A 172 20.29 -2.23 6.91
CA TYR A 172 21.63 -2.80 6.99
C TYR A 172 22.00 -3.53 5.70
N ARG A 173 23.30 -3.60 5.43
CA ARG A 173 23.85 -4.32 4.26
C ARG A 173 24.35 -5.70 4.70
N GLY A 174 23.84 -6.75 4.08
CA GLY A 174 24.40 -8.10 4.15
C GLY A 174 25.35 -8.36 2.98
N SER A 175 26.36 -9.19 3.19
CA SER A 175 27.25 -9.68 2.13
C SER A 175 27.03 -11.18 1.95
N CYS A 176 26.69 -11.61 0.74
CA CYS A 176 26.61 -13.01 0.37
C CYS A 176 27.81 -13.34 -0.52
N THR A 177 28.85 -13.95 0.05
CA THR A 177 29.90 -14.58 -0.76
C THR A 177 29.42 -15.98 -1.10
N MET A 178 29.11 -16.24 -2.37
CA MET A 178 28.85 -17.60 -2.85
C MET A 178 30.17 -18.38 -2.84
N GLY A 179 30.60 -18.84 -1.67
CA GLY A 179 31.72 -19.77 -1.50
C GLY A 179 31.20 -21.19 -1.64
N ARG A 180 31.95 -22.02 -2.39
CA ARG A 180 31.64 -23.42 -2.69
C ARG A 180 31.09 -24.17 -1.48
N GLU A 181 30.02 -24.91 -1.75
CA GLU A 181 29.30 -25.84 -0.91
C GLU A 181 30.18 -26.58 0.12
N SER A 182 30.00 -26.24 1.41
CA SER A 182 30.13 -27.12 2.59
C SER A 182 30.04 -26.28 3.88
N GLN A 183 28.83 -26.14 4.41
CA GLN A 183 28.53 -26.12 5.86
C GLN A 183 27.05 -25.77 6.07
N THR A 184 26.27 -26.79 6.42
CA THR A 184 25.04 -26.64 7.21
C THR A 184 25.42 -26.03 8.55
N ASP A 185 25.32 -24.71 8.67
CA ASP A 185 25.33 -24.09 9.98
C ASP A 185 24.39 -22.90 9.98
N ALA A 186 23.60 -22.80 11.04
CA ALA A 186 22.62 -21.74 11.25
C ALA A 186 23.36 -20.41 11.38
N LYS A 187 23.66 -19.78 10.23
CA LYS A 187 24.37 -18.50 10.21
C LYS A 187 23.42 -17.43 10.74
N PHE A 188 23.54 -17.18 12.04
CA PHE A 188 22.96 -16.01 12.71
C PHE A 188 23.14 -14.76 11.84
N ARG A 189 22.10 -13.93 11.79
CA ARG A 189 22.08 -12.69 11.03
C ARG A 189 23.19 -11.75 11.51
N ARG A 190 24.36 -11.78 10.87
CA ARG A 190 25.46 -10.85 11.19
C ARG A 190 25.12 -9.48 10.60
N VAL A 191 24.55 -8.60 11.42
CA VAL A 191 24.29 -7.20 11.06
C VAL A 191 25.58 -6.40 11.27
N PRO A 192 26.32 -6.00 10.22
CA PRO A 192 27.62 -5.37 10.41
C PRO A 192 27.50 -3.94 10.93
N ARG A 193 26.46 -3.23 10.48
CA ARG A 193 26.17 -1.84 10.81
C ARG A 193 24.71 -1.54 10.51
N ILE A 194 24.02 -0.90 11.45
CA ILE A 194 22.65 -0.44 11.29
C ILE A 194 22.70 1.02 10.81
N LEU A 195 22.19 1.28 9.62
CA LEU A 195 22.08 2.60 8.99
C LEU A 195 20.74 3.24 9.39
N ILE A 196 20.76 4.54 9.62
CA ILE A 196 19.59 5.34 9.97
C ILE A 196 19.41 6.44 8.94
N CYS A 197 18.24 6.45 8.31
CA CYS A 197 17.82 7.48 7.36
C CYS A 197 16.56 8.18 7.89
N GLY A 198 16.45 9.49 7.70
CA GLY A 198 15.30 10.27 8.16
C GLY A 198 15.67 11.70 8.56
N ARG A 199 14.71 12.42 9.15
CA ARG A 199 14.92 13.79 9.65
C ARG A 199 15.92 13.78 10.82
N VAL A 200 16.90 14.68 10.81
CA VAL A 200 17.99 14.73 11.81
C VAL A 200 17.42 14.87 13.23
N ALA A 201 16.45 15.77 13.43
CA ALA A 201 15.81 15.97 14.73
C ALA A 201 15.21 14.68 15.29
N LEU A 202 14.49 13.90 14.46
CA LEU A 202 13.85 12.65 14.87
C LEU A 202 14.88 11.56 15.18
N ALA A 203 15.90 11.43 14.33
CA ALA A 203 16.97 10.45 14.56
C ALA A 203 17.72 10.72 15.87
N LYS A 204 18.01 12.00 16.17
CA LYS A 204 18.64 12.40 17.43
C LYS A 204 17.72 12.22 18.64
N GLU A 205 16.43 12.52 18.49
CA GLU A 205 15.42 12.28 19.52
C GLU A 205 15.34 10.81 19.92
N VAL A 206 15.29 9.90 18.95
CA VAL A 206 15.15 8.46 19.19
C VAL A 206 16.44 7.83 19.68
N PHE A 207 17.55 8.09 18.99
CA PHE A 207 18.79 7.33 19.18
C PHE A 207 19.83 8.03 20.06
N GLY A 208 19.71 9.35 20.28
CA GLY A 208 20.60 10.12 21.14
C GLY A 208 22.08 9.77 20.98
N GLU A 209 22.75 9.43 22.07
CA GLU A 209 24.17 9.09 22.09
C GLU A 209 24.52 7.78 21.36
N THR A 210 23.53 6.92 21.08
CA THR A 210 23.77 5.67 20.35
C THR A 210 23.92 5.89 18.85
N LEU A 211 23.55 7.08 18.36
CA LEU A 211 23.72 7.51 16.98
C LEU A 211 25.18 7.91 16.72
N ASN A 212 25.71 7.53 15.56
CA ASN A 212 27.02 7.96 15.08
C ASN A 212 26.85 8.86 13.85
N GLU A 213 27.29 10.10 14.00
CA GLU A 213 27.15 11.16 13.01
C GLU A 213 28.42 11.39 12.17
N SER A 214 29.49 10.62 12.39
CA SER A 214 30.82 10.86 11.79
C SER A 214 30.86 10.92 10.26
N ARG A 215 29.87 10.34 9.59
CA ARG A 215 29.75 10.33 8.12
C ARG A 215 29.01 11.53 7.55
N ASP A 216 28.34 12.31 8.40
CA ASP A 216 27.51 13.47 8.03
C ASP A 216 27.41 14.45 9.23
N PRO A 217 28.55 14.97 9.74
CA PRO A 217 28.55 15.85 10.91
C PRO A 217 27.90 17.20 10.60
N ASP A 218 27.54 17.93 11.65
CA ASP A 218 27.08 19.33 11.59
C ASP A 218 25.78 19.58 10.80
N ARG A 219 24.99 18.53 10.56
CA ARG A 219 23.72 18.67 9.86
C ARG A 219 22.65 19.31 10.75
N THR A 220 21.95 20.30 10.21
CA THR A 220 20.89 21.00 10.96
C THR A 220 19.71 20.08 11.29
N PRO A 221 19.04 20.26 12.44
CA PRO A 221 17.97 19.35 12.89
C PRO A 221 16.78 19.21 11.92
N ASP A 222 16.49 20.24 11.13
CA ASP A 222 15.37 20.25 10.18
C ASP A 222 15.68 19.57 8.83
N ARG A 223 16.93 19.17 8.59
CA ARG A 223 17.34 18.46 7.36
C ARG A 223 17.21 16.95 7.52
N TYR A 224 17.31 16.21 6.40
CA TYR A 224 17.20 14.75 6.35
C TYR A 224 18.55 14.09 6.05
N THR A 225 18.93 13.01 6.74
CA THR A 225 20.11 12.18 6.42
C THR A 225 19.76 10.82 5.86
N SER A 226 20.75 10.21 5.20
CA SER A 226 20.84 8.78 4.90
C SER A 226 22.18 8.15 5.34
N ARG A 227 22.98 8.89 6.14
CA ARG A 227 24.39 8.56 6.38
C ARG A 227 24.72 8.24 7.83
N PHE A 228 23.77 8.41 8.74
CA PHE A 228 23.92 8.03 10.14
C PHE A 228 23.92 6.51 10.31
N TYR A 229 24.53 6.06 11.40
CA TYR A 229 24.52 4.66 11.78
C TYR A 229 24.57 4.49 13.30
N LEU A 230 24.10 3.35 13.82
CA LEU A 230 24.11 3.09 15.26
C LEU A 230 25.45 2.51 15.72
N LYS A 231 25.84 2.85 16.95
CA LYS A 231 27.03 2.34 17.63
C LYS A 231 26.89 0.86 18.03
N PHE A 232 25.67 0.35 18.12
CA PHE A 232 25.36 -1.06 18.39
C PHE A 232 24.86 -1.79 17.12
N LYS A 233 24.71 -3.13 17.21
CA LYS A 233 24.44 -4.00 16.05
C LYS A 233 23.17 -4.87 16.15
N HIS A 234 22.47 -4.84 17.28
CA HIS A 234 21.21 -5.58 17.45
C HIS A 234 20.06 -4.77 16.83
N LEU A 235 19.35 -5.34 15.85
CA LEU A 235 18.27 -4.64 15.15
C LEU A 235 17.06 -4.43 16.04
N GLU A 236 16.74 -5.46 16.83
CA GLU A 236 15.61 -5.50 17.76
C GLU A 236 15.71 -4.35 18.76
N ARG A 237 16.91 -4.09 19.28
CA ARG A 237 17.16 -2.92 20.14
C ARG A 237 16.82 -1.60 19.44
N ALA A 238 17.14 -1.45 18.16
CA ALA A 238 16.79 -0.23 17.43
C ALA A 238 15.27 -0.12 17.22
N PHE A 239 14.59 -1.25 17.01
CA PHE A 239 13.14 -1.30 16.87
C PHE A 239 12.43 -0.97 18.19
N ASP A 240 12.94 -1.48 19.32
CA ASP A 240 12.42 -1.18 20.65
C ASP A 240 12.52 0.33 20.94
N MET A 241 13.68 0.94 20.68
CA MET A 241 13.89 2.39 20.85
C MET A 241 12.93 3.23 20.00
N LEU A 242 12.66 2.79 18.76
CA LEU A 242 11.67 3.45 17.88
C LEU A 242 10.24 3.29 18.42
N SER A 243 9.88 2.08 18.84
CA SER A 243 8.56 1.76 19.39
C SER A 243 8.27 2.55 20.68
N GLU A 244 9.23 2.65 21.58
CA GLU A 244 9.15 3.47 22.80
C GLU A 244 8.92 4.95 22.50
N CYS A 245 9.44 5.43 21.36
CA CYS A 245 9.23 6.80 20.88
C CYS A 245 7.94 6.98 20.06
N GLY A 246 7.08 5.95 19.95
CA GLY A 246 5.79 6.00 19.26
C GLY A 246 5.87 5.77 17.74
N PHE A 247 6.98 5.25 17.23
CA PHE A 247 7.07 4.85 15.82
C PHE A 247 6.53 3.44 15.60
N GLN A 248 5.80 3.25 14.51
CA GLN A 248 5.30 1.95 14.07
C GLN A 248 5.99 1.52 12.78
N MET A 249 6.33 0.24 12.67
CA MET A 249 6.86 -0.32 11.42
C MET A 249 5.72 -0.42 10.40
N VAL A 250 5.88 0.25 9.25
CA VAL A 250 4.84 0.34 8.20
C VAL A 250 5.19 -0.46 6.94
N ALA A 251 6.47 -0.72 6.70
CA ALA A 251 6.92 -1.52 5.57
C ALA A 251 8.31 -2.15 5.83
N CYS A 252 8.59 -3.25 5.14
CA CYS A 252 9.93 -3.80 5.05
C CYS A 252 10.21 -4.26 3.62
N ASN A 253 11.45 -4.11 3.18
CA ASN A 253 11.89 -4.54 1.86
C ASN A 253 13.33 -5.06 1.93
N SER A 254 13.66 -6.00 1.04
CA SER A 254 15.03 -6.50 0.90
C SER A 254 15.40 -6.59 -0.57
N SER A 255 16.45 -5.86 -0.94
CA SER A 255 17.00 -5.79 -2.29
C SER A 255 18.34 -6.52 -2.37
N VAL A 256 18.68 -7.06 -3.53
CA VAL A 256 19.97 -7.70 -3.78
C VAL A 256 20.62 -7.05 -5.00
N THR A 257 21.87 -6.63 -4.88
CA THR A 257 22.66 -6.02 -5.94
C THR A 257 23.94 -6.81 -6.17
N ALA A 258 24.25 -7.16 -7.42
CA ALA A 258 25.54 -7.73 -7.80
C ALA A 258 26.52 -6.62 -8.22
N SER A 259 27.78 -6.76 -7.86
CA SER A 259 28.87 -5.89 -8.32
C SER A 259 30.02 -6.75 -8.83
N PHE A 260 30.62 -6.35 -9.95
CA PHE A 260 31.79 -7.03 -10.51
C PHE A 260 33.03 -6.63 -9.70
N VAL A 261 33.82 -7.63 -9.27
CA VAL A 261 35.02 -7.39 -8.48
C VAL A 261 36.20 -6.95 -9.35
N ASN A 262 36.30 -7.47 -10.58
CA ASN A 262 37.35 -7.15 -11.53
C ASN A 262 36.77 -7.10 -12.96
N GLN A 263 37.35 -6.28 -13.83
CA GLN A 263 37.01 -6.25 -15.26
C GLN A 263 37.44 -7.52 -16.01
N HIS A 264 38.30 -8.35 -15.39
CA HIS A 264 38.93 -9.51 -16.03
C HIS A 264 38.51 -10.88 -15.45
N THR A 265 37.67 -10.92 -14.40
CA THR A 265 37.13 -12.18 -13.85
C THR A 265 35.61 -12.10 -13.70
N GLU A 266 34.90 -13.19 -13.95
CA GLU A 266 33.43 -13.27 -13.80
C GLU A 266 32.98 -13.39 -12.33
N ASP A 267 33.82 -12.97 -11.37
CA ASP A 267 33.51 -13.04 -9.95
C ASP A 267 32.54 -11.90 -9.58
N LYS A 268 31.28 -12.27 -9.30
CA LYS A 268 30.24 -11.36 -8.83
C LYS A 268 30.15 -11.39 -7.31
N VAL A 269 30.32 -10.24 -6.67
CA VAL A 269 29.98 -10.07 -5.25
C VAL A 269 28.54 -9.62 -5.13
N TRP A 270 27.77 -10.39 -4.37
CA TRP A 270 26.37 -10.10 -4.09
C TRP A 270 26.24 -9.40 -2.75
N SER A 271 25.62 -8.22 -2.77
CA SER A 271 25.24 -7.48 -1.56
C SER A 271 23.74 -7.48 -1.42
N SER A 272 23.24 -7.88 -0.25
CA SER A 272 21.86 -7.65 0.14
C SER A 272 21.72 -6.37 0.94
N TYR A 273 20.60 -5.68 0.78
CA TYR A 273 20.23 -4.51 1.57
C TYR A 273 18.81 -4.71 2.07
N THR A 274 18.62 -4.74 3.38
CA THR A 274 17.30 -4.86 3.99
C THR A 274 16.99 -3.58 4.74
N GLU A 275 15.79 -3.06 4.52
CA GLU A 275 15.28 -1.83 5.12
C GLU A 275 13.94 -2.03 5.79
N TYR A 276 13.73 -1.28 6.87
CA TYR A 276 12.52 -1.25 7.68
C TYR A 276 12.09 0.20 7.84
N VAL A 277 10.87 0.51 7.40
CA VAL A 277 10.32 1.86 7.41
C VAL A 277 9.44 2.01 8.63
N PHE A 278 9.72 3.04 9.43
CA PHE A 278 8.98 3.39 10.64
C PHE A 278 8.33 4.75 10.48
N TYR A 279 7.10 4.90 10.97
CA TYR A 279 6.35 6.15 10.94
C TYR A 279 5.81 6.51 12.31
N ARG A 280 5.88 7.81 12.67
CA ARG A 280 5.19 8.39 13.82
C ARG A 280 4.27 9.50 13.34
N GLY A 281 2.98 9.37 13.64
CA GLY A 281 1.96 10.36 13.29
C GLY A 281 2.02 11.62 14.16
N PRO A 282 1.34 12.71 13.76
CA PRO A 282 1.16 13.89 14.61
C PRO A 282 0.38 13.54 15.89
N SER A 283 0.70 14.20 17.00
CA SER A 283 0.21 13.91 18.35
C SER A 283 -1.30 14.17 18.58
N ARG A 284 -2.10 14.26 17.51
CA ARG A 284 -3.57 14.31 17.58
C ARG A 284 -4.20 12.92 17.70
N TRP A 285 -3.42 11.86 17.52
CA TRP A 285 -3.88 10.47 17.62
C TRP A 285 -3.07 9.71 18.67
N SER A 286 -3.38 9.96 19.94
CA SER A 286 -3.09 8.96 20.97
C SER A 286 -4.15 7.87 20.82
N SER A 287 -3.86 6.80 20.09
CA SER A 287 -4.63 5.57 20.24
C SER A 287 -4.62 5.17 21.72
N PRO A 288 -5.73 4.68 22.30
CA PRO A 288 -5.70 4.19 23.67
C PRO A 288 -4.67 3.06 23.79
N PRO A 289 -3.98 2.93 24.93
CA PRO A 289 -3.05 1.82 25.13
C PRO A 289 -3.78 0.51 24.87
N CYS A 290 -3.14 -0.40 24.14
CA CYS A 290 -3.66 -1.72 23.89
C CYS A 290 -3.69 -2.51 25.21
N ASP A 291 -4.88 -2.84 25.70
CA ASP A 291 -5.10 -3.63 26.93
C ASP A 291 -4.67 -5.11 26.82
N CYS A 292 -3.87 -5.49 25.83
CA CYS A 292 -3.49 -6.89 25.61
C CYS A 292 -2.15 -7.30 26.25
N CYS A 293 -1.38 -6.40 26.87
CA CYS A 293 -0.05 -6.72 27.38
C CYS A 293 0.16 -6.32 28.85
N CYS A 294 -0.73 -6.69 29.78
CA CYS A 294 -0.48 -6.63 31.23
C CYS A 294 -1.35 -7.65 32.00
N LYS A 295 -1.29 -8.94 31.66
CA LYS A 295 -1.67 -10.00 32.61
C LYS A 295 -0.56 -11.04 32.66
N HIS A 296 0.47 -10.73 33.43
CA HIS A 296 1.24 -11.69 34.26
C HIS A 296 2.31 -10.93 35.06
N LYS A 297 1.85 -10.26 36.13
CA LYS A 297 2.58 -10.06 37.39
C LYS A 297 1.61 -10.67 38.41
N GLY A 298 1.89 -11.78 39.06
CA GLY A 298 3.08 -12.07 39.84
C GLY A 298 2.59 -12.14 41.28
N ASP A 299 1.86 -13.21 41.62
CA ASP A 299 1.42 -13.46 42.98
C ASP A 299 2.60 -14.02 43.75
N GLY A 300 3.29 -13.13 44.45
CA GLY A 300 4.32 -13.43 45.41
C GLY A 300 4.22 -12.45 46.57
N GLU A 301 4.14 -13.04 47.77
CA GLU A 301 4.39 -12.51 49.12
C GLU A 301 3.17 -12.22 50.01
N GLY A 302 3.20 -12.82 51.20
CA GLY A 302 2.27 -12.53 52.29
C GLY A 302 2.24 -13.55 53.43
N GLU A 303 3.41 -13.88 53.97
CA GLU A 303 3.58 -14.58 55.25
C GLU A 303 2.97 -13.75 56.39
N SER A 304 2.06 -14.34 57.18
CA SER A 304 1.61 -13.86 58.49
C SER A 304 0.86 -14.98 59.21
N GLY A 305 1.50 -15.60 60.22
CA GLY A 305 0.90 -16.62 61.09
C GLY A 305 1.87 -17.70 61.51
#